data_AF-A0A3E2C6G3-F1
#
_entry.id   AF-A0A3E2C6G3-F1
#
_cell.length_a   1.000
_cell.length_b   1.000
_cell.length_c   1.000
_cell.angle_alpha   90.00
_cell.angle_beta   90.00
_cell.angle_gamma   90.00
#
_symmetry.space_group_name_H-M   'P 1'
#
loop_
_entity.id
_entity.type
_entity.pdbx_description
1 polymer ?
#
loop_
_entity_poly.entity_id
_entity_poly.type
_entity_poly.pdbx_seq_one_letter_code
_entity_poly.pdbx_strand_id
1 'polypeptide(L)'
;KDVRDMLAQILEISDYGIKGGHSCAKTAQKAQADCSEQHEENRPLTEDELSETLKHRNFNKSTKLEHVLYDVRGPVVEEANRMEANGTHILKLNIGNPAPFGFRAPDEVIYDMQQQLIDCEGYSDSRGLFSARKAIMQYDQLKGIPGVQMEDIYTGNGVSELINLSMQALLDCGDEILIPSPDYPLWTACASLAGGTPVHYMCDEKSHWYPDIADIRSKITPRTKAIVIINPNNPTGVLYSREVLEEIVKIAREFNLIIFAD
;
A
#
# COMPACT_ATOMS: atom_id res chain seq x y z
N LYS A 1 -9.39 15.84 -36.80
CA LYS A 1 -8.38 16.93 -36.77
C LYS A 1 -8.86 17.92 -35.74
N ASP A 2 -7.98 18.23 -34.79
CA ASP A 2 -8.25 18.36 -33.35
C ASP A 2 -8.90 19.70 -32.97
N VAL A 3 -9.90 19.66 -32.08
CA VAL A 3 -10.63 20.83 -31.56
C VAL A 3 -9.69 21.81 -30.84
N ARG A 4 -8.56 21.30 -30.34
CA ARG A 4 -7.51 22.07 -29.69
C ARG A 4 -6.86 23.12 -30.61
N ASP A 5 -6.65 22.79 -31.88
CA ASP A 5 -6.00 23.68 -32.85
C ASP A 5 -6.96 24.80 -33.30
N MET A 6 -8.26 24.48 -33.38
CA MET A 6 -9.31 25.46 -33.68
C MET A 6 -9.45 26.50 -32.55
N LEU A 7 -9.30 26.07 -31.29
CA LEU A 7 -9.38 26.95 -30.12
C LEU A 7 -8.15 27.87 -29.99
N ALA A 8 -6.95 27.36 -30.29
CA ALA A 8 -5.74 28.17 -30.29
C ALA A 8 -5.75 29.26 -31.39
N GLN A 9 -6.42 29.00 -32.52
CA GLN A 9 -6.56 29.96 -33.62
C GLN A 9 -7.63 31.03 -33.39
N ILE A 10 -8.75 30.70 -32.73
CA ILE A 10 -9.77 31.71 -32.40
C ILE A 10 -9.23 32.72 -31.39
N LEU A 11 -8.33 32.27 -30.52
CA LEU A 11 -7.85 33.03 -29.38
C LEU A 11 -6.51 33.72 -29.64
N GLU A 12 -6.09 33.95 -30.90
CA GLU A 12 -4.86 34.62 -31.43
C GLU A 12 -3.91 35.33 -30.43
N ILE A 13 -3.47 34.64 -29.37
CA ILE A 13 -2.86 35.25 -28.21
C ILE A 13 -1.96 34.18 -27.56
N SER A 14 -0.67 34.48 -27.43
CA SER A 14 -0.04 34.31 -26.11
C SER A 14 -0.24 35.62 -25.37
N ASP A 15 -0.79 35.61 -24.17
CA ASP A 15 -0.45 36.56 -23.12
C ASP A 15 -1.36 36.44 -21.90
N TYR A 16 -0.68 36.38 -20.76
CA TYR A 16 -1.09 36.92 -19.47
C TYR A 16 -2.58 36.94 -19.12
N GLY A 17 -2.92 36.01 -18.23
CA GLY A 17 -3.71 36.31 -17.04
C GLY A 17 -5.21 36.38 -17.24
N ILE A 18 -5.90 35.36 -16.72
CA ILE A 18 -7.25 35.56 -16.19
C ILE A 18 -7.23 35.15 -14.72
N LYS A 19 -7.12 36.19 -13.88
CA LYS A 19 -7.34 36.17 -12.43
C LYS A 19 -8.82 35.93 -12.11
N GLY A 20 -9.02 35.23 -10.98
CA GLY A 20 -10.11 35.45 -10.02
C GLY A 20 -11.35 34.57 -10.21
N GLY A 21 -11.96 33.95 -9.20
CA GLY A 21 -11.71 33.94 -7.76
C GLY A 21 -12.91 33.30 -7.02
N HIS A 22 -12.61 32.62 -5.90
CA HIS A 22 -13.49 32.16 -4.78
C HIS A 22 -14.62 31.17 -5.10
N SER A 23 -14.90 30.11 -4.34
CA SER A 23 -14.65 29.75 -2.93
C SER A 23 -14.46 28.22 -2.84
N CYS A 24 -13.58 27.66 -2.02
CA CYS A 24 -13.79 27.25 -0.62
C CYS A 24 -12.55 26.38 -0.32
N ALA A 25 -11.69 26.62 0.65
CA ALA A 25 -11.84 26.07 1.98
C ALA A 25 -10.71 26.61 2.86
N LYS A 26 -11.08 27.24 3.96
CA LYS A 26 -10.23 27.29 5.15
C LYS A 26 -10.16 25.86 5.67
N THR A 27 -8.94 25.33 5.87
CA THR A 27 -8.49 24.36 6.91
C THR A 27 -7.30 23.52 6.38
N ALA A 28 -6.25 24.15 5.85
CA ALA A 28 -5.04 23.43 5.40
C ALA A 28 -3.72 24.15 5.80
N GLN A 29 -3.74 24.91 6.89
CA GLN A 29 -2.63 25.80 7.27
C GLN A 29 -1.63 25.20 8.28
N LYS A 30 -1.59 23.87 8.47
CA LYS A 30 -0.66 23.27 9.45
C LYS A 30 0.25 22.15 8.92
N ALA A 31 0.02 21.63 7.72
CA ALA A 31 0.93 20.68 7.05
C ALA A 31 1.93 21.36 6.09
N GLN A 32 1.80 22.68 5.91
CA GLN A 32 2.59 23.45 4.95
C GLN A 32 3.93 23.97 5.52
N ALA A 33 4.18 23.80 6.82
CA ALA A 33 5.35 24.37 7.48
C ALA A 33 6.67 23.74 6.97
N ASP A 34 6.73 22.42 6.77
CA ASP A 34 7.94 21.74 6.26
C ASP A 34 8.15 21.86 4.74
N CYS A 35 7.15 22.32 3.97
CA CYS A 35 7.32 22.67 2.55
C CYS A 35 7.52 24.18 2.33
N SER A 36 7.35 25.03 3.36
CA SER A 36 7.31 26.49 3.20
C SER A 36 8.66 27.19 3.25
N GLU A 37 9.75 26.51 3.61
CA GLU A 37 11.10 27.10 3.59
C GLU A 37 11.70 27.20 2.17
N GLN A 38 11.07 26.60 1.15
CA GLN A 38 11.57 26.60 -0.23
C GLN A 38 10.95 27.68 -1.15
N HIS A 39 10.13 28.59 -0.61
CA HIS A 39 9.37 29.53 -1.45
C HIS A 39 10.13 30.81 -1.89
N GLU A 40 11.35 31.06 -1.40
CA GLU A 40 12.17 32.20 -1.86
C GLU A 40 12.97 31.95 -3.17
N GLU A 41 13.06 30.71 -3.67
CA GLU A 41 13.93 30.37 -4.82
C GLU A 41 13.23 30.18 -6.17
N ASN A 42 11.91 30.36 -6.29
CA ASN A 42 11.17 30.07 -7.52
C ASN A 42 11.19 31.22 -8.56
N ARG A 43 12.36 31.80 -8.86
CA ARG A 43 12.51 32.59 -10.10
C ARG A 43 12.86 31.67 -11.27
N PRO A 44 12.33 31.90 -12.49
CA PRO A 44 12.82 31.21 -13.67
C PRO A 44 14.33 31.47 -13.82
N LEU A 45 15.12 30.39 -13.88
CA LEU A 45 16.55 30.47 -14.15
C LEU A 45 16.78 30.96 -15.58
N THR A 46 17.91 31.63 -15.83
CA THR A 46 18.34 31.95 -17.20
C THR A 46 18.81 30.68 -17.92
N GLU A 47 18.88 30.70 -19.26
CA GLU A 47 19.34 29.53 -20.04
C GLU A 47 20.74 29.05 -19.63
N ASP A 48 21.63 29.97 -19.27
CA ASP A 48 22.99 29.66 -18.80
C ASP A 48 22.97 29.01 -17.40
N GLU A 49 22.15 29.54 -16.47
CA GLU A 49 21.95 28.97 -15.12
C GLU A 49 21.30 27.57 -15.19
N LEU A 50 20.33 27.39 -16.09
CA LEU A 50 19.72 26.08 -16.36
C LEU A 50 20.73 25.10 -16.95
N SER A 51 21.54 25.52 -17.92
CA SER A 51 22.56 24.69 -18.56
C SER A 51 23.62 24.20 -17.58
N GLU A 52 24.10 25.06 -16.68
CA GLU A 52 25.02 24.63 -15.61
C GLU A 52 24.35 23.72 -14.58
N THR A 53 23.16 24.08 -14.11
CA THR A 53 22.43 23.28 -13.11
C THR A 53 22.05 21.89 -13.64
N LEU A 54 21.64 21.80 -14.91
CA LEU A 54 21.23 20.54 -15.56
C LEU A 54 22.41 19.59 -15.81
N LYS A 55 23.63 20.11 -16.01
CA LYS A 55 24.83 19.29 -16.24
C LYS A 55 25.25 18.44 -15.04
N HIS A 56 24.81 18.80 -13.83
CA HIS A 56 25.23 18.15 -12.58
C HIS A 56 24.06 17.72 -11.67
N ARG A 57 22.88 17.47 -12.24
CA ARG A 57 21.73 16.99 -11.43
C ARG A 57 21.96 15.57 -10.92
N ASN A 58 21.98 15.44 -9.60
CA ASN A 58 21.87 14.16 -8.92
C ASN A 58 20.41 13.84 -8.66
N PHE A 59 19.93 12.72 -9.20
CA PHE A 59 18.61 12.19 -8.94
C PHE A 59 18.68 11.20 -7.78
N ASN A 60 18.45 11.70 -6.56
CA ASN A 60 18.37 10.86 -5.37
C ASN A 60 17.00 10.18 -5.28
N LYS A 61 16.91 9.11 -4.49
CA LYS A 61 15.62 8.50 -4.14
C LYS A 61 14.70 9.55 -3.49
N SER A 62 13.39 9.42 -3.71
CA SER A 62 12.41 10.25 -3.01
C SER A 62 12.56 10.08 -1.50
N THR A 63 12.39 11.16 -0.74
CA THR A 63 12.41 11.14 0.74
C THR A 63 11.37 10.19 1.34
N LYS A 64 10.27 9.92 0.62
CA LYS A 64 9.26 8.93 1.00
C LYS A 64 9.82 7.49 1.12
N LEU A 65 10.97 7.21 0.51
CA LEU A 65 11.66 5.92 0.55
C LEU A 65 12.74 5.86 1.64
N GLU A 66 12.86 6.86 2.52
CA GLU A 66 13.84 6.84 3.61
C GLU A 66 13.50 5.80 4.69
N HIS A 67 12.21 5.61 4.96
CA HIS A 67 11.71 4.69 6.00
C HIS A 67 10.99 3.45 5.43
N VAL A 68 11.19 3.17 4.14
CA VAL A 68 10.63 1.99 3.47
C VAL A 68 11.68 0.89 3.48
N LEU A 69 11.44 -0.15 4.28
CA LEU A 69 12.30 -1.33 4.39
C LEU A 69 11.50 -2.58 4.03
N TYR A 70 11.95 -3.32 3.02
CA TYR A 70 11.36 -4.58 2.57
C TYR A 70 12.46 -5.61 2.34
N ASP A 71 13.10 -6.01 3.43
CA ASP A 71 14.40 -6.72 3.39
C ASP A 71 14.29 -8.24 3.20
N VAL A 72 13.08 -8.79 2.96
CA VAL A 72 12.91 -10.19 2.53
C VAL A 72 13.76 -10.51 1.29
N ARG A 73 14.11 -9.48 0.51
CA ARG A 73 14.98 -9.53 -0.68
C ARG A 73 16.22 -8.63 -0.58
N GLY A 74 16.68 -8.36 0.65
CA GLY A 74 17.81 -7.47 0.92
C GLY A 74 19.20 -8.11 0.68
N PRO A 75 20.26 -7.61 1.34
CA PRO A 75 21.66 -7.95 1.02
C PRO A 75 22.01 -9.44 1.20
N VAL A 76 21.29 -10.16 2.06
CA VAL A 76 21.46 -11.61 2.22
C VAL A 76 21.08 -12.36 0.95
N VAL A 77 20.05 -11.90 0.24
CA VAL A 77 19.63 -12.50 -1.04
C VAL A 77 20.61 -12.15 -2.15
N GLU A 78 21.20 -10.95 -2.14
CA GLU A 78 22.25 -10.58 -3.09
C GLU A 78 23.46 -11.49 -2.97
N GLU A 79 23.90 -11.77 -1.74
CA GLU A 79 25.01 -12.69 -1.50
C GLU A 79 24.64 -14.13 -1.89
N ALA A 80 23.43 -14.59 -1.57
CA ALA A 80 22.94 -15.90 -2.03
C ALA A 80 22.98 -16.02 -3.56
N ASN A 81 22.55 -14.98 -4.28
CA ASN A 81 22.60 -14.94 -5.75
C ASN A 81 24.04 -14.96 -6.27
N ARG A 82 24.97 -14.27 -5.60
CA ARG A 82 26.42 -14.32 -5.94
C ARG A 82 26.98 -15.73 -5.77
N MET A 83 26.63 -16.42 -4.68
CA MET A 83 27.05 -17.80 -4.43
C MET A 83 26.47 -18.77 -5.48
N GLU A 84 25.20 -18.60 -5.85
CA GLU A 84 24.54 -19.37 -6.92
C GLU A 84 25.20 -19.14 -8.28
N ALA A 85 25.53 -17.90 -8.63
CA ALA A 85 26.26 -17.57 -9.86
C ALA A 85 27.64 -18.25 -9.93
N ASN A 86 28.25 -18.54 -8.78
CA ASN A 86 29.50 -19.29 -8.67
C ASN A 86 29.30 -20.82 -8.63
N GLY A 87 28.08 -21.31 -8.91
CA GLY A 87 27.76 -22.74 -8.96
C GLY A 87 27.43 -23.38 -7.61
N THR A 88 27.29 -22.59 -6.54
CA THR A 88 26.89 -23.11 -5.22
C THR A 88 25.38 -23.31 -5.18
N HIS A 89 24.93 -24.48 -4.75
CA HIS A 89 23.50 -24.70 -4.52
C HIS A 89 23.06 -24.10 -3.18
N ILE A 90 22.12 -23.15 -3.21
CA ILE A 90 21.58 -22.50 -2.01
C ILE A 90 20.14 -22.95 -1.76
N LEU A 91 19.87 -23.48 -0.57
CA LEU A 91 18.50 -23.77 -0.13
C LEU A 91 17.88 -22.49 0.46
N LYS A 92 16.93 -21.89 -0.25
CA LYS A 92 16.30 -20.61 0.12
C LYS A 92 15.07 -20.83 1.00
N LEU A 93 15.24 -20.68 2.31
CA LEU A 93 14.13 -20.77 3.30
C LEU A 93 13.59 -19.39 3.72
N ASN A 94 13.88 -18.34 2.95
CA ASN A 94 13.54 -16.95 3.29
C ASN A 94 12.25 -16.43 2.64
N ILE A 95 11.74 -17.10 1.60
CA ILE A 95 10.53 -16.67 0.87
C ILE A 95 9.49 -17.80 0.93
N GLY A 96 8.27 -17.46 1.35
CA GLY A 96 7.11 -18.35 1.29
C GLY A 96 6.57 -18.54 -0.13
N ASN A 97 7.42 -18.92 -1.09
CA ASN A 97 7.02 -19.25 -2.46
C ASN A 97 6.86 -20.77 -2.59
N PRO A 98 5.64 -21.31 -2.74
CA PRO A 98 5.43 -22.76 -2.75
C PRO A 98 5.98 -23.46 -4.00
N ALA A 99 5.96 -22.81 -5.16
CA ALA A 99 6.23 -23.47 -6.44
C ALA A 99 7.65 -24.09 -6.56
N PRO A 100 8.73 -23.43 -6.10
CA PRO A 100 10.06 -24.03 -6.01
C PRO A 100 10.15 -25.31 -5.16
N PHE A 101 9.20 -25.53 -4.24
CA PHE A 101 9.15 -26.70 -3.36
C PHE A 101 8.19 -27.79 -3.86
N GLY A 102 7.74 -27.72 -5.11
CA GLY A 102 6.94 -28.78 -5.73
C GLY A 102 5.43 -28.65 -5.50
N PHE A 103 4.96 -27.64 -4.78
CA PHE A 103 3.53 -27.33 -4.73
C PHE A 103 3.08 -26.80 -6.09
N ARG A 104 1.91 -27.26 -6.54
CA ARG A 104 1.32 -26.89 -7.83
C ARG A 104 -0.11 -26.39 -7.61
N ALA A 105 -0.55 -25.51 -8.51
CA ALA A 105 -1.96 -25.13 -8.54
C ALA A 105 -2.81 -26.37 -8.88
N PRO A 106 -4.06 -26.45 -8.38
CA PRO A 106 -4.99 -27.50 -8.78
C PRO A 106 -5.23 -27.53 -10.29
N ASP A 107 -5.41 -28.72 -10.86
CA ASP A 107 -5.56 -28.91 -12.31
C ASP A 107 -6.77 -28.15 -12.87
N GLU A 108 -7.85 -28.04 -12.08
CA GLU A 108 -9.07 -27.32 -12.45
C GLU A 108 -8.80 -25.82 -12.64
N VAL A 109 -7.94 -25.22 -11.79
CA VAL A 109 -7.55 -23.81 -11.92
C VAL A 109 -6.77 -23.59 -13.21
N ILE A 110 -5.82 -24.49 -13.51
CA ILE A 110 -5.00 -24.40 -14.73
C ILE A 110 -5.90 -24.55 -15.97
N TYR A 111 -6.81 -25.52 -15.95
CA TYR A 111 -7.73 -25.78 -17.05
C TYR A 111 -8.64 -24.58 -17.32
N ASP A 112 -9.31 -24.04 -16.30
CA ASP A 112 -10.22 -22.91 -16.45
C ASP A 112 -9.49 -21.65 -16.93
N MET A 113 -8.29 -21.37 -16.40
CA MET A 113 -7.45 -20.27 -16.88
C MET A 113 -7.11 -20.42 -18.37
N GLN A 114 -6.77 -21.63 -18.83
CA GLN A 114 -6.48 -21.88 -20.25
C GLN A 114 -7.71 -21.67 -21.13
N GLN A 115 -8.89 -22.12 -20.70
CA GLN A 115 -10.13 -21.95 -21.47
C GLN A 115 -10.55 -20.48 -21.60
N GLN A 116 -10.32 -19.68 -20.57
CA GLN A 116 -10.75 -18.27 -20.53
C GLN A 116 -9.75 -17.29 -21.19
N LEU A 117 -8.55 -17.75 -21.56
CA LEU A 117 -7.48 -16.85 -22.01
C LEU A 117 -7.88 -16.01 -23.24
N ILE A 118 -8.60 -16.61 -24.19
CA ILE A 118 -9.05 -15.94 -25.42
C ILE A 118 -10.09 -14.84 -25.10
N ASP A 119 -10.94 -15.07 -24.10
CA ASP A 119 -12.01 -14.14 -23.73
C ASP A 119 -11.53 -13.02 -22.78
N CYS A 120 -10.30 -13.10 -22.28
CA CYS A 120 -9.75 -12.24 -21.23
C CYS A 120 -8.52 -11.42 -21.68
N GLU A 121 -8.27 -11.26 -22.98
CA GLU A 121 -7.12 -10.48 -23.51
C GLU A 121 -7.27 -8.96 -23.37
N GLY A 122 -8.51 -8.47 -23.23
CA GLY A 122 -8.84 -7.05 -23.09
C GLY A 122 -8.88 -6.56 -21.63
N TYR A 123 -8.92 -5.24 -21.45
CA TYR A 123 -9.15 -4.65 -20.13
C TYR A 123 -10.52 -5.04 -19.56
N SER A 124 -10.55 -5.42 -18.28
CA SER A 124 -11.78 -5.62 -17.52
C SER A 124 -12.28 -4.33 -16.88
N ASP A 125 -13.42 -4.42 -16.19
CA ASP A 125 -13.81 -3.41 -15.19
C ASP A 125 -12.67 -3.20 -14.17
N SER A 126 -12.48 -1.96 -13.72
CA SER A 126 -11.36 -1.59 -12.85
C SER A 126 -11.42 -2.22 -11.45
N ARG A 127 -12.59 -2.71 -11.02
CA ARG A 127 -12.74 -3.48 -9.78
C ARG A 127 -12.46 -4.97 -9.97
N GLY A 128 -12.39 -5.42 -11.22
CA GLY A 128 -12.22 -6.82 -11.58
C GLY A 128 -13.41 -7.42 -12.33
N LEU A 129 -13.18 -8.61 -12.87
CA LEU A 129 -14.19 -9.40 -13.57
C LEU A 129 -15.43 -9.63 -12.69
N PHE A 130 -16.60 -9.45 -13.29
CA PHE A 130 -17.87 -9.63 -12.58
C PHE A 130 -18.01 -11.03 -11.99
N SER A 131 -17.64 -12.08 -12.75
CA SER A 131 -17.71 -13.47 -12.30
C SER A 131 -16.81 -13.74 -11.09
N ALA A 132 -15.58 -13.21 -11.10
CA ALA A 132 -14.65 -13.34 -9.98
C ALA A 132 -15.18 -12.63 -8.72
N ARG A 133 -15.63 -11.38 -8.84
CA ARG A 133 -16.21 -10.63 -7.70
C ARG A 133 -17.47 -11.29 -7.16
N LYS A 134 -18.31 -11.85 -8.03
CA LYS A 134 -19.52 -12.58 -7.62
C LYS A 134 -19.17 -13.85 -6.85
N ALA A 135 -18.13 -14.58 -7.27
CA ALA A 135 -17.64 -15.75 -6.54
C ALA A 135 -17.11 -15.38 -5.14
N ILE A 136 -16.39 -14.26 -5.01
CA ILE A 136 -15.93 -13.73 -3.72
C ILE A 136 -17.12 -13.37 -2.82
N MET A 137 -18.10 -12.62 -3.35
CA MET A 137 -19.32 -12.28 -2.61
C MET A 137 -20.07 -13.51 -2.11
N GLN A 138 -20.18 -14.55 -2.94
CA GLN A 138 -20.80 -15.83 -2.55
C GLN A 138 -19.99 -16.56 -1.48
N TYR A 139 -18.66 -16.50 -1.55
CA TYR A 139 -17.79 -17.06 -0.52
C TYR A 139 -17.99 -16.37 0.83
N ASP A 140 -18.14 -15.03 0.84
CA ASP A 140 -18.43 -14.27 2.06
C ASP A 140 -19.80 -14.64 2.67
N GLN A 141 -20.80 -14.90 1.82
CA GLN A 141 -22.10 -15.42 2.26
C GLN A 141 -21.98 -16.81 2.91
N LEU A 142 -21.16 -17.71 2.33
CA LEU A 142 -20.88 -19.01 2.92
C LEU A 142 -20.13 -18.92 4.25
N LYS A 143 -19.30 -17.88 4.43
CA LYS A 143 -18.64 -17.54 5.69
C LYS A 143 -19.57 -16.84 6.69
N GLY A 144 -20.78 -16.48 6.28
CA GLY A 144 -21.74 -15.77 7.12
C GLY A 144 -21.37 -14.32 7.37
N ILE A 145 -20.57 -13.71 6.50
CA ILE A 145 -20.23 -12.28 6.56
C ILE A 145 -21.39 -11.49 5.95
N PRO A 146 -22.18 -10.74 6.75
CA PRO A 146 -23.36 -10.09 6.24
C PRO A 146 -23.00 -8.81 5.48
N GLY A 147 -23.83 -8.44 4.51
CA GLY A 147 -23.83 -7.10 3.93
C GLY A 147 -22.82 -6.83 2.81
N VAL A 148 -21.92 -7.76 2.49
CA VAL A 148 -20.99 -7.60 1.35
C VAL A 148 -21.75 -7.53 0.03
N GLN A 149 -21.56 -6.44 -0.71
CA GLN A 149 -22.10 -6.23 -2.05
C GLN A 149 -21.01 -6.29 -3.12
N MET A 150 -21.41 -6.34 -4.39
CA MET A 150 -20.49 -6.42 -5.53
C MET A 150 -19.58 -5.20 -5.67
N GLU A 151 -20.00 -4.05 -5.14
CA GLU A 151 -19.30 -2.77 -5.19
C GLU A 151 -18.23 -2.65 -4.10
N ASP A 152 -18.29 -3.52 -3.09
CA ASP A 152 -17.34 -3.58 -1.97
C ASP A 152 -16.09 -4.41 -2.31
N ILE A 153 -16.14 -5.17 -3.41
CA ILE A 153 -15.10 -6.15 -3.77
C ILE A 153 -14.22 -5.60 -4.89
N TYR A 154 -12.91 -5.62 -4.65
CA TYR A 154 -11.87 -5.23 -5.60
C TYR A 154 -10.88 -6.39 -5.76
N THR A 155 -10.60 -6.78 -6.99
CA THR A 155 -9.50 -7.71 -7.30
C THR A 155 -8.28 -6.92 -7.76
N GLY A 156 -7.09 -7.33 -7.30
CA GLY A 156 -5.82 -6.73 -7.72
C GLY A 156 -4.79 -7.77 -8.13
N ASN A 157 -3.62 -7.28 -8.50
CA ASN A 157 -2.41 -8.01 -8.84
C ASN A 157 -1.75 -8.58 -7.58
N GLY A 158 -2.47 -9.48 -6.91
CA GLY A 158 -2.14 -9.97 -5.57
C GLY A 158 -2.47 -8.96 -4.46
N VAL A 159 -2.48 -9.45 -3.23
CA VAL A 159 -2.79 -8.63 -2.03
C VAL A 159 -1.82 -7.46 -1.89
N SER A 160 -0.58 -7.60 -2.38
CA SER A 160 0.42 -6.54 -2.28
C SER A 160 0.01 -5.22 -2.95
N GLU A 161 -0.67 -5.29 -4.09
CA GLU A 161 -1.20 -4.08 -4.74
C GLU A 161 -2.33 -3.45 -3.92
N LEU A 162 -3.23 -4.27 -3.39
CA LEU A 162 -4.41 -3.81 -2.64
C LEU A 162 -4.02 -3.16 -1.30
N ILE A 163 -3.00 -3.68 -0.61
CA ILE A 163 -2.41 -3.04 0.57
C ILE A 163 -1.89 -1.65 0.20
N ASN A 164 -1.09 -1.56 -0.86
CA ASN A 164 -0.53 -0.26 -1.29
C ASN A 164 -1.63 0.74 -1.65
N LEU A 165 -2.62 0.34 -2.46
CA LEU A 165 -3.75 1.19 -2.83
C LEU A 165 -4.55 1.65 -1.61
N SER A 166 -4.79 0.75 -0.65
CA SER A 166 -5.52 1.08 0.58
C SER A 166 -4.77 2.08 1.45
N MET A 167 -3.44 1.93 1.60
CA MET A 167 -2.62 2.88 2.37
C MET A 167 -2.58 4.25 1.69
N GLN A 168 -2.36 4.29 0.38
CA GLN A 168 -2.33 5.52 -0.41
C GLN A 168 -3.68 6.27 -0.39
N ALA A 169 -4.80 5.53 -0.33
CA ALA A 169 -6.13 6.12 -0.29
C ALA A 169 -6.53 6.63 1.11
N LEU A 170 -5.92 6.10 2.17
CA LEU A 170 -6.32 6.38 3.56
C LEU A 170 -5.45 7.42 4.27
N LEU A 171 -4.13 7.36 4.06
CA LEU A 171 -3.15 8.05 4.91
C LEU A 171 -2.71 9.38 4.29
N ASP A 172 -2.73 10.42 5.12
CA ASP A 172 -2.06 11.69 4.91
C ASP A 172 -0.74 11.74 5.70
N CYS A 173 0.10 12.73 5.42
CA CYS A 173 1.33 12.96 6.19
C CYS A 173 1.03 13.17 7.68
N GLY A 174 1.61 12.32 8.52
CA GLY A 174 1.50 12.37 9.98
C GLY A 174 0.37 11.55 10.58
N ASP A 175 -0.48 10.92 9.77
CA ASP A 175 -1.43 9.92 10.27
C ASP A 175 -0.69 8.69 10.80
N GLU A 176 -1.30 8.00 11.75
CA GLU A 176 -0.74 6.81 12.37
C GLU A 176 -1.57 5.57 12.03
N ILE A 177 -0.89 4.44 11.86
CA ILE A 177 -1.52 3.13 11.67
C ILE A 177 -0.86 2.11 12.58
N LEU A 178 -1.67 1.37 13.33
CA LEU A 178 -1.20 0.31 14.21
C LEU A 178 -0.87 -0.95 13.41
N ILE A 179 0.35 -1.48 13.55
CA ILE A 179 0.84 -2.67 12.83
C ILE A 179 1.44 -3.66 13.85
N PRO A 180 1.23 -4.98 13.74
CA PRO A 180 1.81 -5.94 14.69
C PRO A 180 3.34 -5.92 14.65
N SER A 181 3.99 -6.33 15.74
CA SER A 181 5.43 -6.56 15.80
C SER A 181 5.70 -7.93 16.43
N PRO A 182 6.28 -8.88 15.69
CA PRO A 182 6.78 -8.75 14.31
C PRO A 182 5.65 -8.61 13.26
N ASP A 183 5.94 -7.92 12.15
CA ASP A 183 5.01 -7.72 11.02
C ASP A 183 5.34 -8.58 9.79
N TYR A 184 4.42 -8.55 8.82
CA TYR A 184 4.76 -8.73 7.42
C TYR A 184 5.25 -7.38 6.85
N PRO A 185 6.53 -7.24 6.44
CA PRO A 185 7.16 -5.93 6.19
C PRO A 185 6.48 -5.05 5.15
N LEU A 186 5.65 -5.62 4.28
CA LEU A 186 4.92 -4.87 3.26
C LEU A 186 3.97 -3.83 3.88
N TRP A 187 3.34 -4.12 5.02
CA TRP A 187 2.43 -3.20 5.69
C TRP A 187 3.15 -1.92 6.12
N THR A 188 4.29 -2.06 6.80
CA THR A 188 5.14 -0.93 7.20
C THR A 188 5.69 -0.18 5.99
N ALA A 189 6.17 -0.89 4.96
CA ALA A 189 6.65 -0.28 3.74
C ALA A 189 5.57 0.58 3.04
N CYS A 190 4.36 0.04 2.86
CA CYS A 190 3.27 0.74 2.18
C CYS A 190 2.71 1.91 3.01
N ALA A 191 2.59 1.76 4.33
CA ALA A 191 2.17 2.84 5.21
C ALA A 191 3.15 4.02 5.20
N SER A 192 4.46 3.74 5.33
CA SER A 192 5.51 4.76 5.22
C SER A 192 5.51 5.43 3.84
N LEU A 193 5.37 4.65 2.77
CA LEU A 193 5.36 5.17 1.39
C LEU A 193 4.15 6.10 1.13
N ALA A 194 3.02 5.84 1.78
CA ALA A 194 1.84 6.69 1.73
C ALA A 194 1.97 7.98 2.58
N GLY A 195 3.04 8.12 3.38
CA GLY A 195 3.27 9.27 4.27
C GLY A 195 2.73 9.08 5.68
N GLY A 196 2.12 7.93 5.98
CA GLY A 196 1.71 7.58 7.33
C GLY A 196 2.89 7.12 8.20
N THR A 197 2.64 7.06 9.50
CA THR A 197 3.57 6.60 10.53
C THR A 197 3.12 5.22 11.02
N PRO A 198 3.85 4.15 10.68
CA PRO A 198 3.69 2.84 11.31
C PRO A 198 3.93 2.93 12.82
N VAL A 199 2.93 2.56 13.62
CA VAL A 199 3.05 2.45 15.07
C VAL A 199 2.94 0.98 15.44
N HIS A 200 4.08 0.36 15.73
CA HIS A 200 4.15 -1.07 15.97
C HIS A 200 3.63 -1.45 17.36
N TYR A 201 2.58 -2.27 17.45
CA TYR A 201 2.13 -2.89 18.70
C TYR A 201 2.78 -4.26 18.90
N MET A 202 3.06 -4.63 20.15
CA MET A 202 3.80 -5.85 20.47
C MET A 202 2.91 -7.09 20.39
N CYS A 203 3.41 -8.13 19.74
CA CYS A 203 2.93 -9.49 19.89
C CYS A 203 3.86 -10.22 20.88
N ASP A 204 3.33 -10.76 21.97
CA ASP A 204 4.14 -11.33 23.04
C ASP A 204 4.47 -12.79 22.78
N GLU A 205 5.75 -13.10 22.51
CA GLU A 205 6.26 -14.46 22.33
C GLU A 205 5.93 -15.37 23.52
N LYS A 206 5.98 -14.85 24.76
CA LYS A 206 5.67 -15.63 25.97
C LYS A 206 4.19 -15.96 26.09
N SER A 207 3.34 -15.22 25.38
CA SER A 207 1.90 -15.40 25.27
C SER A 207 1.52 -15.90 23.88
N HIS A 208 2.30 -16.82 23.32
CA HIS A 208 2.06 -17.48 22.04
C HIS A 208 1.99 -16.53 20.83
N TRP A 209 2.69 -15.39 20.89
CA TRP A 209 2.63 -14.33 19.87
C TRP A 209 1.27 -13.64 19.74
N TYR A 210 0.40 -13.72 20.76
CA TYR A 210 -0.81 -12.92 20.74
C TYR A 210 -0.52 -11.42 20.87
N PRO A 211 -1.29 -10.57 20.17
CA PRO A 211 -1.24 -9.13 20.34
C PRO A 211 -1.46 -8.72 21.80
N ASP A 212 -0.58 -7.87 22.32
CA ASP A 212 -0.76 -7.28 23.64
C ASP A 212 -1.82 -6.17 23.56
N ILE A 213 -3.01 -6.48 24.07
CA ILE A 213 -4.18 -5.58 24.09
C ILE A 213 -3.91 -4.29 24.88
N ALA A 214 -3.10 -4.36 25.94
CA ALA A 214 -2.75 -3.18 26.72
C ALA A 214 -1.74 -2.30 25.97
N ASP A 215 -0.77 -2.91 25.30
CA ASP A 215 0.19 -2.20 24.45
C ASP A 215 -0.51 -1.48 23.28
N ILE A 216 -1.44 -2.17 22.59
CA ILE A 216 -2.30 -1.58 21.55
C ILE A 216 -2.98 -0.31 22.08
N ARG A 217 -3.69 -0.41 23.21
CA ARG A 217 -4.39 0.73 23.80
C ARG A 217 -3.47 1.89 24.15
N SER A 218 -2.28 1.59 24.67
CA SER A 218 -1.30 2.61 25.09
C SER A 218 -0.72 3.42 23.94
N LYS A 219 -0.76 2.87 22.71
CA LYS A 219 -0.17 3.45 21.50
C LYS A 219 -1.16 4.22 20.62
N ILE A 220 -2.46 4.15 20.93
CA ILE A 220 -3.47 4.91 20.20
C ILE A 220 -3.34 6.39 20.51
N THR A 221 -3.34 7.22 19.47
CA THR A 221 -3.37 8.68 19.56
C THR A 221 -4.53 9.23 18.73
N PRO A 222 -4.85 10.54 18.83
CA PRO A 222 -5.84 11.16 17.95
C PRO A 222 -5.50 11.11 16.45
N ARG A 223 -4.28 10.70 16.06
CA ARG A 223 -3.86 10.52 14.66
C ARG A 223 -3.98 9.09 14.18
N THR A 224 -4.28 8.13 15.06
CA THR A 224 -4.43 6.73 14.67
C THR A 224 -5.69 6.54 13.85
N LYS A 225 -5.55 6.17 12.57
CA LYS A 225 -6.68 5.95 11.64
C LYS A 225 -7.12 4.49 11.57
N ALA A 226 -6.18 3.56 11.74
CA ALA A 226 -6.43 2.15 11.50
C ALA A 226 -5.55 1.23 12.35
N ILE A 227 -5.96 -0.04 12.41
CA ILE A 227 -5.20 -1.15 12.96
C ILE A 227 -5.15 -2.29 11.94
N VAL A 228 -3.96 -2.82 11.71
CA VAL A 228 -3.70 -4.02 10.90
C VAL A 228 -3.69 -5.23 11.80
N ILE A 229 -4.37 -6.29 11.37
CA ILE A 229 -4.38 -7.63 11.99
C ILE A 229 -3.90 -8.59 10.92
N ILE A 230 -2.82 -9.35 11.19
CA ILE A 230 -2.31 -10.40 10.31
C ILE A 230 -2.61 -11.75 10.98
N ASN A 231 -3.58 -12.50 10.47
CA ASN A 231 -4.11 -13.72 11.08
C ASN A 231 -4.64 -14.73 10.03
N PRO A 232 -3.98 -15.89 9.82
CA PRO A 232 -2.82 -16.38 10.55
C PRO A 232 -1.58 -15.50 10.35
N ASN A 233 -0.79 -15.33 11.40
CA ASN A 233 0.31 -14.36 11.37
C ASN A 233 1.52 -14.88 10.58
N ASN A 234 2.06 -14.03 9.70
CA ASN A 234 3.41 -14.11 9.18
C ASN A 234 4.24 -13.03 9.90
N PRO A 235 5.37 -13.36 10.58
CA PRO A 235 6.17 -14.58 10.49
C PRO A 235 5.95 -15.62 11.59
N THR A 236 5.11 -15.35 12.59
CA THR A 236 5.08 -16.18 13.81
C THR A 236 4.29 -17.48 13.67
N GLY A 237 3.40 -17.56 12.68
CA GLY A 237 2.51 -18.68 12.43
C GLY A 237 1.33 -18.79 13.41
N VAL A 238 1.14 -17.84 14.33
CA VAL A 238 0.04 -17.90 15.29
C VAL A 238 -1.32 -17.69 14.61
N LEU A 239 -2.33 -18.43 15.10
CA LEU A 239 -3.74 -18.20 14.82
C LEU A 239 -4.39 -17.57 16.06
N TYR A 240 -4.94 -16.37 15.92
CA TYR A 240 -5.56 -15.65 17.02
C TYR A 240 -6.85 -16.34 17.48
N SER A 241 -7.06 -16.36 18.80
CA SER A 241 -8.33 -16.83 19.35
C SER A 241 -9.44 -15.82 19.09
N ARG A 242 -10.69 -16.27 19.18
CA ARG A 242 -11.86 -15.41 19.02
C ARG A 242 -11.87 -14.28 20.05
N GLU A 243 -11.49 -14.58 21.28
CA GLU A 243 -11.49 -13.63 22.40
C GLU A 243 -10.50 -12.47 22.14
N VAL A 244 -9.32 -12.79 21.60
CA VAL A 244 -8.33 -11.78 21.19
C VAL A 244 -8.90 -10.88 20.08
N LEU A 245 -9.53 -11.48 19.06
CA LEU A 245 -10.15 -10.72 17.97
C LEU A 245 -11.30 -9.83 18.46
N GLU A 246 -12.13 -10.32 19.39
CA GLU A 246 -13.23 -9.55 19.98
C GLU A 246 -12.72 -8.35 20.80
N GLU A 247 -11.61 -8.49 21.54
CA GLU A 247 -10.97 -7.38 22.25
C GLU A 247 -10.39 -6.34 21.28
N ILE A 248 -9.78 -6.76 20.17
CA ILE A 248 -9.31 -5.83 19.12
C ILE A 248 -10.48 -5.09 18.48
N VAL A 249 -11.56 -5.79 18.12
CA VAL A 249 -12.78 -5.16 17.56
C VAL A 249 -13.38 -4.16 18.54
N LYS A 250 -13.38 -4.47 19.83
CA LYS A 250 -13.86 -3.56 20.88
C LYS A 250 -13.00 -2.29 20.95
N ILE A 251 -11.68 -2.41 20.89
CA ILE A 251 -10.76 -1.25 20.81
C ILE A 251 -11.05 -0.44 19.54
N ALA A 252 -11.10 -1.08 18.37
CA ALA A 252 -11.34 -0.39 17.11
C ALA A 252 -12.67 0.37 17.12
N ARG A 253 -13.73 -0.21 17.73
CA ARG A 253 -15.01 0.47 17.92
C ARG A 253 -14.93 1.65 18.89
N GLU A 254 -14.23 1.48 20.02
CA GLU A 254 -14.08 2.52 21.05
C GLU A 254 -13.34 3.75 20.52
N PHE A 255 -12.30 3.54 19.72
CA PHE A 255 -11.44 4.60 19.17
C PHE A 255 -11.76 4.96 17.70
N ASN A 256 -12.83 4.40 17.13
CA ASN A 256 -13.27 4.62 15.75
C ASN A 256 -12.16 4.36 14.70
N LEU A 257 -11.49 3.22 14.81
CA LEU A 257 -10.42 2.78 13.92
C LEU A 257 -10.95 1.87 12.81
N ILE A 258 -10.36 2.00 11.62
CA ILE A 258 -10.54 1.01 10.53
C ILE A 258 -9.74 -0.26 10.87
N ILE A 259 -10.30 -1.43 10.62
CA ILE A 259 -9.59 -2.71 10.74
C ILE A 259 -9.17 -3.18 9.34
N PHE A 260 -7.88 -3.40 9.14
CA PHE A 260 -7.36 -4.18 8.03
C PHE A 260 -7.08 -5.60 8.52
N ALA A 261 -7.71 -6.60 7.91
CA ALA A 261 -7.53 -8.02 8.25
C ALA A 261 -6.86 -8.75 7.09
N ASP A 262 -5.60 -9.13 7.28
CA ASP A 262 -4.76 -9.92 6.38
C ASP A 262 -4.72 -11.38 6.84
#